data_AF-K2PZW8-F1
#
_entry.id   AF-K2PZW8-F1
#
_cell.length_a   1.000
_cell.length_b   1.000
_cell.length_c   1.000
_cell.angle_alpha   90.00
_cell.angle_beta   90.00
_cell.angle_gamma   90.00
#
_symmetry.space_group_name_H-M   'P 1'
#
loop_
_entity.id
_entity.type
_entity.pdbx_description
1 polymer ?
#
loop_
_entity_poly.entity_id
_entity_poly.type
_entity_poly.pdbx_seq_one_letter_code
_entity_poly.pdbx_strand_id
1 'polypeptide(L)'
;MKFKYALLVAAIGISFVACESDDNEDCCVDPIDKNIRFEHLTTISAGGTTEISAYDSKTKKLFTVNPDLDAVMIYDLTDPSKPIEAGVIEVSATGTPNSVSIYDKQLAIAVEASNKQNNGSVLLFDTQSNALIQSYIVGALPDMVMFSPNGKYIVVANEAEPSSDYLTDPAGSVSIIEVGSGVVSTLGFEAFNNQLSGLEEGGFRVFGPEATVAQDVEPEYVAISDDSKTAWVTLQENNAMAKVNLETKKIEAIYPFGFKDHMLTENMIDASDKDGVTEFKNWPIYGMYLPDAIKYANINGTGYLITANEGDARDYDGFSEETRVEDLVLDATVFPEAANLQAKENLGRLKTTTTMGDIDGDGDYDKIFAYGARSFSVWSTTGDLVYDSGNTIAQRVLDQTPGSFNADQGEVDGRSDDKGAEPEAIELLKVGDKTLLFVGLERNSQVLVYDFSNPVAPEFLQILERAGDHAPEGVLAIAAADSPNDRDLLVVTNEDSGTITIYQN
;
A
#
# COMPACT_ATOMS: atom_id res chain seq x y z
N MET A 1 19.60 -72.01 -9.11
CA MET A 1 18.63 -71.20 -8.33
C MET A 1 19.36 -69.94 -7.86
N LYS A 2 18.80 -68.76 -8.17
CA LYS A 2 19.19 -67.40 -7.73
C LYS A 2 20.57 -66.88 -8.20
N PHE A 3 20.51 -66.01 -9.22
CA PHE A 3 21.59 -65.13 -9.66
C PHE A 3 21.87 -64.05 -8.60
N LYS A 4 23.16 -63.77 -8.37
CA LYS A 4 23.69 -62.72 -7.50
C LYS A 4 24.06 -61.49 -8.32
N TYR A 5 23.89 -60.34 -7.67
CA TYR A 5 24.22 -58.96 -8.02
C TYR A 5 25.60 -58.74 -8.67
N ALA A 6 25.67 -57.77 -9.58
CA ALA A 6 26.87 -57.00 -9.87
C ALA A 6 26.50 -55.53 -10.08
N LEU A 7 27.00 -54.68 -9.18
CA LEU A 7 27.06 -53.23 -9.24
C LEU A 7 27.95 -52.80 -10.41
N LEU A 8 27.56 -51.78 -11.17
CA LEU A 8 28.45 -51.09 -12.11
C LEU A 8 28.73 -49.67 -11.58
N VAL A 9 29.99 -49.43 -11.23
CA VAL A 9 30.56 -48.11 -10.92
C VAL A 9 31.13 -47.54 -12.22
N ALA A 10 30.76 -46.32 -12.59
CA ALA A 10 31.39 -45.58 -13.69
C ALA A 10 32.04 -44.31 -13.14
N ALA A 11 33.35 -44.21 -13.39
CA ALA A 11 34.24 -43.15 -12.95
C ALA A 11 34.05 -41.87 -13.77
N ILE A 12 34.06 -40.72 -13.09
CA ILE A 12 34.10 -39.38 -13.70
C ILE A 12 35.55 -38.90 -13.69
N GLY A 13 36.07 -38.56 -14.88
CA GLY A 13 37.42 -38.05 -15.07
C GLY A 13 37.52 -36.57 -14.72
N ILE A 14 38.53 -36.24 -13.92
CA ILE A 14 38.93 -34.88 -13.55
C ILE A 14 39.90 -34.36 -14.62
N SER A 15 39.63 -33.17 -15.15
CA SER A 15 40.60 -32.39 -15.95
C SER A 15 40.86 -31.08 -15.21
N PHE A 16 42.09 -30.89 -14.73
CA PHE A 16 42.59 -29.60 -14.26
C PHE A 16 43.08 -28.78 -15.45
N VAL A 17 42.59 -27.54 -15.59
CA VAL A 17 43.29 -26.47 -16.31
C VAL A 17 43.32 -25.26 -15.37
N ALA A 18 44.52 -24.72 -15.20
CA ALA A 18 44.87 -23.65 -14.27
C ALA A 18 44.57 -22.25 -14.85
N CYS A 19 44.41 -21.29 -13.93
CA CYS A 19 44.20 -19.86 -14.11
C CYS A 19 45.03 -19.19 -15.22
N GLU A 20 44.35 -18.35 -16.00
CA GLU A 20 44.87 -17.03 -16.38
C GLU A 20 44.01 -15.99 -15.64
N SER A 21 44.70 -15.09 -14.95
CA SER A 21 44.17 -13.92 -14.26
C SER A 21 43.91 -12.81 -15.26
N ASP A 22 42.66 -12.36 -15.36
CA ASP A 22 42.34 -11.01 -15.82
C ASP A 22 41.39 -10.40 -14.80
N ASP A 23 41.93 -9.39 -14.10
CA ASP A 23 41.19 -8.49 -13.22
C ASP A 23 40.19 -7.71 -14.08
N ASN A 24 38.90 -8.00 -13.90
CA ASN A 24 37.82 -7.08 -14.22
C ASN A 24 36.71 -7.32 -13.19
N GLU A 25 36.83 -6.63 -12.05
CA GLU A 25 35.69 -6.29 -11.21
C GLU A 25 34.77 -5.38 -12.02
N ASP A 26 33.80 -6.00 -12.71
CA ASP A 26 32.58 -5.33 -13.13
C ASP A 26 31.44 -6.20 -12.56
N CYS A 27 31.18 -5.98 -11.27
CA CYS A 27 30.09 -6.63 -10.57
C CYS A 27 28.76 -6.06 -11.07
N CYS A 28 28.08 -6.86 -11.88
CA CYS A 28 26.63 -6.99 -11.94
C CYS A 28 25.84 -5.68 -11.83
N VAL A 29 25.87 -4.86 -12.87
CA VAL A 29 24.73 -4.00 -13.20
C VAL A 29 24.13 -4.60 -14.47
N ASP A 30 23.06 -5.38 -14.32
CA ASP A 30 22.27 -5.77 -15.50
C ASP A 30 21.84 -4.48 -16.22
N PRO A 31 21.98 -4.40 -17.55
CA PRO A 31 21.57 -3.21 -18.27
C PRO A 31 20.05 -3.10 -18.16
N ILE A 32 19.56 -2.07 -17.46
CA ILE A 32 18.17 -1.59 -17.51
C ILE A 32 17.69 -1.72 -18.96
N ASP A 33 16.58 -2.43 -19.18
CA ASP A 33 15.99 -2.57 -20.51
C ASP A 33 15.74 -1.16 -21.07
N LYS A 34 16.56 -0.77 -22.05
CA LYS A 34 16.60 0.60 -22.60
C LYS A 34 15.28 1.05 -23.24
N ASN A 35 14.25 0.19 -23.27
CA ASN A 35 12.95 0.45 -23.85
C ASN A 35 11.86 0.83 -22.84
N ILE A 36 12.09 0.69 -21.52
CA ILE A 36 11.15 1.14 -20.49
C ILE A 36 11.81 2.23 -19.66
N ARG A 37 11.35 3.47 -19.84
CA ARG A 37 11.80 4.63 -19.09
C ARG A 37 10.70 5.68 -19.09
N PHE A 38 10.20 5.99 -17.89
CA PHE A 38 9.21 7.04 -17.75
C PHE A 38 9.91 8.38 -17.57
N GLU A 39 9.52 9.36 -18.37
CA GLU A 39 10.03 10.72 -18.30
C GLU A 39 8.88 11.68 -18.01
N HIS A 40 9.18 12.76 -17.29
CA HIS A 40 8.21 13.83 -17.02
C HIS A 40 7.62 14.36 -18.33
N LEU A 41 6.29 14.38 -18.43
CA LEU A 41 5.57 14.94 -19.57
C LEU A 41 5.03 16.32 -19.23
N THR A 42 4.30 16.44 -18.13
CA THR A 42 3.66 17.69 -17.69
C THR A 42 3.23 17.61 -16.23
N THR A 43 2.87 18.75 -15.66
CA THR A 43 2.32 18.85 -14.30
C THR A 43 1.14 19.81 -14.30
N ILE A 44 0.05 19.44 -13.64
CA ILE A 44 -1.12 20.26 -13.35
C ILE A 44 -0.97 20.79 -11.92
N SER A 45 -1.16 22.09 -11.73
CA SER A 45 -1.31 22.68 -10.39
C SER A 45 -2.79 22.77 -10.07
N ALA A 46 -3.32 21.78 -9.35
CA ALA A 46 -4.72 21.74 -8.97
C ALA A 46 -5.02 22.67 -7.78
N GLY A 47 -4.07 22.77 -6.85
CA GLY A 47 -4.23 23.51 -5.59
C GLY A 47 -5.08 22.76 -4.57
N GLY A 48 -4.86 23.04 -3.28
CA GLY A 48 -5.38 22.20 -2.18
C GLY A 48 -4.80 20.79 -2.24
N THR A 49 -5.46 19.83 -1.59
CA THR A 49 -5.08 18.41 -1.62
C THR A 49 -5.53 17.73 -2.93
N THR A 50 -4.68 16.86 -3.49
CA THR A 50 -5.08 15.94 -4.58
C THR A 50 -4.75 14.50 -4.25
N GLU A 51 -5.77 13.66 -4.23
CA GLU A 51 -5.66 12.26 -3.79
C GLU A 51 -6.02 11.32 -4.95
N ILE A 52 -6.80 10.26 -4.70
CA ILE A 52 -7.11 9.19 -5.65
C ILE A 52 -7.62 9.74 -6.99
N SER A 53 -7.10 9.15 -8.07
CA SER A 53 -7.45 9.53 -9.43
C SER A 53 -7.96 8.36 -10.27
N ALA A 54 -8.83 8.66 -11.23
CA ALA A 54 -9.34 7.70 -12.20
C ALA A 54 -9.44 8.31 -13.60
N TYR A 55 -9.18 7.51 -14.62
CA TYR A 55 -9.20 7.94 -16.02
C TYR A 55 -10.26 7.18 -16.83
N ASP A 56 -11.03 7.92 -17.64
CA ASP A 56 -11.95 7.32 -18.61
C ASP A 56 -11.38 7.42 -20.03
N SER A 57 -10.90 6.30 -20.57
CA SER A 57 -10.35 6.24 -21.94
C SER A 57 -11.36 6.60 -23.04
N LYS A 58 -12.68 6.52 -22.75
CA LYS A 58 -13.72 6.85 -23.73
C LYS A 58 -14.00 8.33 -23.84
N THR A 59 -13.87 9.09 -22.76
CA THR A 59 -14.05 10.54 -22.74
C THR A 59 -12.73 11.31 -22.68
N LYS A 60 -11.63 10.59 -22.45
CA LYS A 60 -10.27 11.11 -22.26
C LYS A 60 -10.15 12.07 -21.08
N LYS A 61 -10.99 11.89 -20.06
CA LYS A 61 -11.00 12.73 -18.86
C LYS A 61 -10.32 12.01 -17.70
N LEU A 62 -9.49 12.75 -16.98
CA LEU A 62 -8.96 12.41 -15.67
C LEU A 62 -9.86 13.04 -14.60
N PHE A 63 -10.16 12.27 -13.56
CA PHE A 63 -10.93 12.67 -12.39
C PHE A 63 -10.03 12.53 -11.17
N THR A 64 -9.91 13.56 -10.35
CA THR A 64 -9.07 13.54 -9.15
C THR A 64 -9.86 14.04 -7.94
N VAL A 65 -9.78 13.32 -6.85
CA VAL A 65 -10.36 13.73 -5.56
C VAL A 65 -9.64 14.97 -5.04
N ASN A 66 -10.41 15.90 -4.49
CA ASN A 66 -9.93 17.07 -3.78
C ASN A 66 -10.82 17.30 -2.55
N PRO A 67 -10.40 16.82 -1.35
CA PRO A 67 -11.21 16.88 -0.15
C PRO A 67 -11.34 18.32 0.39
N ASP A 68 -10.32 19.17 0.21
CA ASP A 68 -10.36 20.60 0.60
C ASP A 68 -11.52 21.38 -0.05
N LEU A 69 -11.93 20.93 -1.24
CA LEU A 69 -13.03 21.50 -2.01
C LEU A 69 -14.31 20.69 -1.92
N ASP A 70 -14.34 19.57 -1.18
CA ASP A 70 -15.44 18.59 -1.18
C ASP A 70 -15.87 18.22 -2.62
N ALA A 71 -14.90 17.96 -3.50
CA ALA A 71 -15.15 17.84 -4.93
C ALA A 71 -14.23 16.86 -5.66
N VAL A 72 -14.65 16.46 -6.86
CA VAL A 72 -13.81 15.75 -7.84
C VAL A 72 -13.52 16.70 -9.00
N MET A 73 -12.24 17.00 -9.19
CA MET A 73 -11.75 17.85 -10.29
C MET A 73 -11.66 17.04 -11.58
N ILE A 74 -11.93 17.68 -12.72
CA ILE A 74 -11.95 17.03 -14.03
C ILE A 74 -10.96 17.71 -14.97
N TYR A 75 -10.09 16.93 -15.58
CA TYR A 75 -9.14 17.40 -16.58
C TYR A 75 -9.32 16.65 -17.91
N ASP A 76 -9.39 17.37 -19.01
CA ASP A 76 -9.34 16.81 -20.36
C ASP A 76 -7.88 16.49 -20.71
N LEU A 77 -7.61 15.21 -20.95
CA LEU A 77 -6.30 14.68 -21.37
C LEU A 77 -6.26 14.35 -22.87
N THR A 78 -7.10 14.93 -23.72
CA THR A 78 -7.03 14.70 -25.17
C THR A 78 -5.63 15.00 -25.74
N ASP A 79 -4.93 15.98 -25.16
CA ASP A 79 -3.47 16.16 -25.29
C ASP A 79 -2.85 16.04 -23.89
N PRO A 80 -2.24 14.90 -23.52
CA PRO A 80 -1.73 14.67 -22.17
C PRO A 80 -0.49 15.52 -21.87
N SER A 81 0.12 16.17 -22.87
CA SER A 81 1.20 17.14 -22.66
C SER A 81 0.67 18.53 -22.23
N LYS A 82 -0.62 18.77 -22.47
CA LYS A 82 -1.32 20.02 -22.14
C LYS A 82 -2.74 19.75 -21.61
N PRO A 83 -2.87 19.11 -20.44
CA PRO A 83 -4.15 18.94 -19.77
C PRO A 83 -4.88 20.27 -19.59
N ILE A 84 -6.21 20.24 -19.70
CA ILE A 84 -7.06 21.42 -19.49
C ILE A 84 -8.13 21.07 -18.47
N GLU A 85 -8.32 21.92 -17.46
CA GLU A 85 -9.45 21.78 -16.54
C GLU A 85 -10.78 21.84 -17.31
N ALA A 86 -11.58 20.79 -17.18
CA ALA A 86 -12.81 20.56 -17.93
C ALA A 86 -14.07 20.65 -17.07
N GLY A 87 -13.93 20.77 -15.75
CA GLY A 87 -15.02 21.00 -14.81
C GLY A 87 -14.74 20.42 -13.43
N VAL A 88 -15.79 20.42 -12.61
CA VAL A 88 -15.79 19.94 -11.23
C VAL A 88 -17.10 19.23 -10.93
N ILE A 89 -17.05 18.17 -10.11
CA ILE A 89 -18.22 17.53 -9.50
C ILE A 89 -18.17 17.85 -8.00
N GLU A 90 -19.05 18.74 -7.57
CA GLU A 90 -19.22 19.13 -6.17
C GLU A 90 -20.02 18.05 -5.43
N VAL A 91 -19.51 17.56 -4.29
CA VAL A 91 -20.19 16.58 -3.45
C VAL A 91 -20.49 17.06 -2.03
N SER A 92 -20.09 18.29 -1.67
CA SER A 92 -20.32 18.94 -0.36
C SER A 92 -21.75 18.84 0.21
N ALA A 93 -22.78 18.71 -0.64
CA ALA A 93 -24.15 18.47 -0.19
C ALA A 93 -24.39 17.08 0.44
N THR A 94 -23.48 16.14 0.20
CA THR A 94 -23.47 14.76 0.69
C THR A 94 -22.40 14.57 1.76
N GLY A 95 -21.21 15.15 1.55
CA GLY A 95 -20.05 15.10 2.44
C GLY A 95 -18.76 15.26 1.66
N THR A 96 -17.69 14.57 2.07
CA THR A 96 -16.33 14.73 1.53
C THR A 96 -15.93 13.50 0.71
N PRO A 97 -15.34 13.64 -0.49
CA PRO A 97 -14.92 12.49 -1.30
C PRO A 97 -13.56 11.95 -0.86
N ASN A 98 -13.41 10.62 -0.79
CA ASN A 98 -12.14 9.97 -0.45
C ASN A 98 -11.53 9.26 -1.68
N SER A 99 -12.36 8.58 -2.47
CA SER A 99 -11.86 7.76 -3.58
C SER A 99 -12.76 7.77 -4.82
N VAL A 100 -12.16 7.47 -5.97
CA VAL A 100 -12.84 7.39 -7.27
C VAL A 100 -12.46 6.15 -8.06
N SER A 101 -13.42 5.59 -8.79
CA SER A 101 -13.19 4.50 -9.76
C SER A 101 -14.06 4.66 -10.98
N ILE A 102 -13.59 4.16 -12.13
CA ILE A 102 -14.28 4.31 -13.41
C ILE A 102 -14.46 2.96 -14.11
N TYR A 103 -15.65 2.75 -14.66
CA TYR A 103 -15.93 1.69 -15.62
C TYR A 103 -16.94 2.16 -16.67
N ASP A 104 -16.62 2.00 -17.95
CA ASP A 104 -17.53 2.27 -19.09
C ASP A 104 -18.32 3.58 -18.98
N LYS A 105 -17.61 4.70 -18.87
CA LYS A 105 -18.17 6.06 -18.70
C LYS A 105 -18.96 6.30 -17.41
N GLN A 106 -18.86 5.41 -16.44
CA GLN A 106 -19.43 5.62 -15.12
C GLN A 106 -18.31 5.87 -14.13
N LEU A 107 -18.41 6.97 -13.39
CA LEU A 107 -17.54 7.33 -12.28
C LEU A 107 -18.28 7.02 -10.97
N ALA A 108 -17.70 6.16 -10.13
CA ALA A 108 -18.12 5.99 -8.75
C ALA A 108 -17.22 6.86 -7.86
N ILE A 109 -17.84 7.58 -6.94
CA ILE A 109 -17.17 8.43 -5.94
C ILE A 109 -17.57 7.90 -4.55
N ALA A 110 -16.60 7.50 -3.73
CA ALA A 110 -16.81 7.21 -2.32
C ALA A 110 -16.87 8.54 -1.55
N VAL A 111 -17.92 8.76 -0.77
CA VAL A 111 -18.17 10.02 -0.06
C VAL A 111 -18.51 9.74 1.40
N GLU A 112 -17.63 10.17 2.30
CA GLU A 112 -17.86 10.14 3.74
C GLU A 112 -18.94 11.13 4.16
N ALA A 113 -19.70 10.81 5.21
CA ALA A 113 -20.67 11.74 5.77
C ALA A 113 -19.95 12.80 6.61
N SER A 114 -20.53 14.00 6.76
CA SER A 114 -19.93 15.08 7.57
C SER A 114 -19.67 14.71 9.05
N ASN A 115 -20.30 13.64 9.53
CA ASN A 115 -19.85 12.92 10.72
C ASN A 115 -19.44 11.53 10.22
N LYS A 116 -18.13 11.28 10.18
CA LYS A 116 -17.49 10.08 9.62
C LYS A 116 -18.04 8.77 10.19
N GLN A 117 -18.49 8.78 11.43
CA GLN A 117 -19.06 7.60 12.10
C GLN A 117 -20.47 7.23 11.58
N ASN A 118 -21.11 8.07 10.77
CA ASN A 118 -22.36 7.73 10.10
C ASN A 118 -22.09 7.08 8.74
N ASN A 119 -23.05 6.28 8.27
CA ASN A 119 -23.04 5.75 6.91
C ASN A 119 -22.79 6.84 5.86
N GLY A 120 -21.80 6.61 5.00
CA GLY A 120 -21.51 7.42 3.83
C GLY A 120 -22.29 6.97 2.60
N SER A 121 -21.82 7.39 1.43
CA SER A 121 -22.46 7.15 0.15
C SER A 121 -21.47 6.80 -0.95
N VAL A 122 -21.94 6.05 -1.95
CA VAL A 122 -21.33 6.02 -3.28
C VAL A 122 -22.21 6.81 -4.25
N LEU A 123 -21.63 7.80 -4.92
CA LEU A 123 -22.29 8.57 -5.97
C LEU A 123 -21.79 8.12 -7.35
N LEU A 124 -22.73 7.77 -8.23
CA LEU A 124 -22.44 7.27 -9.57
C LEU A 124 -22.77 8.36 -10.61
N PHE A 125 -21.79 8.78 -11.40
CA PHE A 125 -21.90 9.83 -12.40
C PHE A 125 -21.58 9.33 -13.81
N ASP A 126 -22.18 9.94 -14.83
CA ASP A 126 -21.80 9.75 -16.22
C ASP A 126 -20.60 10.67 -16.55
N THR A 127 -19.47 10.12 -16.97
CA THR A 127 -18.22 10.87 -17.23
C THR A 127 -18.33 11.82 -18.43
N GLN A 128 -19.29 11.59 -19.33
CA GLN A 128 -19.46 12.42 -20.52
C GLN A 128 -20.19 13.72 -20.19
N SER A 129 -21.29 13.63 -19.47
CA SER A 129 -22.20 14.73 -19.12
C SER A 129 -22.00 15.27 -17.71
N ASN A 130 -21.22 14.57 -16.88
CA ASN A 130 -21.03 14.80 -15.44
C ASN A 130 -22.35 14.75 -14.65
N ALA A 131 -23.38 14.08 -15.18
CA ALA A 131 -24.67 13.98 -14.54
C ALA A 131 -24.70 12.83 -13.52
N LEU A 132 -25.27 13.08 -12.34
CA LEU A 132 -25.53 12.03 -11.36
C LEU A 132 -26.52 11.02 -11.95
N ILE A 133 -26.12 9.75 -11.97
CA ILE A 133 -26.92 8.60 -12.38
C ILE A 133 -27.69 8.06 -11.19
N GLN A 134 -26.98 7.82 -10.07
CA GLN A 134 -27.54 7.16 -8.89
C GLN A 134 -26.71 7.45 -7.63
N SER A 135 -27.33 7.33 -6.46
CA SER A 135 -26.67 7.37 -5.16
C SER A 135 -27.01 6.11 -4.37
N TYR A 136 -26.04 5.57 -3.64
CA TYR A 136 -26.15 4.38 -2.81
C TYR A 136 -25.66 4.69 -1.40
N ILE A 137 -26.41 4.28 -0.38
CA ILE A 137 -25.94 4.33 1.01
C ILE A 137 -25.08 3.11 1.29
N VAL A 138 -23.91 3.31 1.88
CA VAL A 138 -22.91 2.26 2.21
C VAL A 138 -22.56 2.31 3.70
N GLY A 139 -21.45 1.70 4.13
CA GLY A 139 -20.98 1.72 5.52
C GLY A 139 -20.49 3.11 5.95
N ALA A 140 -20.08 3.23 7.20
CA ALA A 140 -19.46 4.45 7.73
C ALA A 140 -18.07 4.64 7.13
N LEU A 141 -17.72 5.89 6.79
CA LEU A 141 -16.43 6.24 6.16
C LEU A 141 -16.06 5.33 4.97
N PRO A 142 -16.80 5.39 3.84
CA PRO A 142 -16.42 4.71 2.62
C PRO A 142 -15.13 5.33 2.10
N ASP A 143 -14.03 4.63 2.34
CA ASP A 143 -12.71 5.16 2.07
C ASP A 143 -12.33 4.88 0.61
N MET A 144 -12.15 3.60 0.26
CA MET A 144 -11.84 3.20 -1.12
C MET A 144 -13.05 2.64 -1.88
N VAL A 145 -13.17 3.00 -3.17
CA VAL A 145 -14.16 2.41 -4.10
C VAL A 145 -13.49 1.83 -5.35
N MET A 146 -13.94 0.65 -5.78
CA MET A 146 -13.44 0.01 -7.01
C MET A 146 -14.55 -0.68 -7.81
N PHE A 147 -14.59 -0.44 -9.11
CA PHE A 147 -15.34 -1.28 -10.05
C PHE A 147 -14.64 -2.63 -10.24
N SER A 148 -15.42 -3.72 -10.22
CA SER A 148 -14.94 -5.01 -10.70
C SER A 148 -14.56 -4.94 -12.19
N PRO A 149 -13.56 -5.71 -12.67
CA PRO A 149 -13.10 -5.66 -14.07
C PRO A 149 -14.18 -5.84 -15.15
N ASN A 150 -15.30 -6.50 -14.84
CA ASN A 150 -16.44 -6.65 -15.76
C ASN A 150 -17.57 -5.63 -15.56
N GLY A 151 -17.41 -4.67 -14.64
CA GLY A 151 -18.38 -3.62 -14.30
C GLY A 151 -19.65 -4.09 -13.61
N LYS A 152 -19.74 -5.35 -13.18
CA LYS A 152 -20.94 -5.90 -12.53
C LYS A 152 -21.09 -5.42 -11.09
N TYR A 153 -19.98 -5.21 -10.41
CA TYR A 153 -19.92 -4.81 -9.01
C TYR A 153 -19.13 -3.52 -8.83
N ILE A 154 -19.57 -2.71 -7.87
CA ILE A 154 -18.74 -1.72 -7.19
C ILE A 154 -18.50 -2.27 -5.79
N VAL A 155 -17.25 -2.34 -5.35
CA VAL A 155 -16.84 -2.78 -4.01
C VAL A 155 -16.30 -1.57 -3.28
N VAL A 156 -16.68 -1.43 -2.02
CA VAL A 156 -16.34 -0.30 -1.16
C VAL A 156 -15.80 -0.85 0.14
N ALA A 157 -14.60 -0.44 0.49
CA ALA A 157 -14.07 -0.60 1.84
C ALA A 157 -14.62 0.56 2.67
N ASN A 158 -15.30 0.25 3.78
CA ASN A 158 -15.83 1.26 4.68
C ASN A 158 -15.07 1.10 6.00
N GLU A 159 -14.10 1.98 6.19
CA GLU A 159 -13.08 1.96 7.23
C GLU A 159 -13.70 2.07 8.61
N ALA A 160 -14.61 3.03 8.77
CA ALA A 160 -15.40 3.25 9.97
C ALA A 160 -14.57 3.68 11.20
N GLU A 161 -13.57 4.55 11.00
CA GLU A 161 -12.78 5.15 12.07
C GLU A 161 -13.61 5.61 13.29
N PRO A 162 -13.05 5.53 14.51
CA PRO A 162 -13.65 6.07 15.71
C PRO A 162 -13.72 7.62 15.69
N SER A 163 -14.59 8.19 16.51
CA SER A 163 -14.55 9.62 16.82
C SER A 163 -13.25 9.97 17.56
N SER A 164 -12.75 11.21 17.44
CA SER A 164 -11.49 11.62 18.11
C SER A 164 -11.47 11.38 19.63
N ASP A 165 -12.62 11.48 20.31
CA ASP A 165 -12.74 11.17 21.75
C ASP A 165 -12.88 9.66 22.06
N TYR A 166 -12.86 8.81 21.03
CA TYR A 166 -13.06 7.36 21.04
C TYR A 166 -14.39 6.90 21.67
N LEU A 167 -15.38 7.79 21.79
CA LEU A 167 -16.69 7.48 22.40
C LEU A 167 -17.68 6.87 21.40
N THR A 168 -17.46 7.07 20.10
CA THR A 168 -18.26 6.48 19.03
C THR A 168 -17.31 5.78 18.06
N ASP A 169 -17.32 4.46 18.10
CA ASP A 169 -16.55 3.59 17.23
C ASP A 169 -17.57 2.69 16.50
N PRO A 170 -17.84 2.90 15.19
CA PRO A 170 -18.72 2.06 14.40
C PRO A 170 -17.96 0.88 13.75
N ALA A 171 -18.62 -0.27 13.61
CA ALA A 171 -17.98 -1.44 13.02
C ALA A 171 -17.64 -1.22 11.53
N GLY A 172 -16.38 -1.49 11.14
CA GLY A 172 -15.95 -1.52 9.75
C GLY A 172 -16.66 -2.58 8.91
N SER A 173 -16.73 -2.34 7.60
CA SER A 173 -17.51 -3.21 6.71
C SER A 173 -17.09 -3.12 5.25
N VAL A 174 -17.51 -4.10 4.44
CA VAL A 174 -17.33 -4.08 2.98
C VAL A 174 -18.70 -3.99 2.32
N SER A 175 -18.95 -2.93 1.54
CA SER A 175 -20.18 -2.79 0.75
C SER A 175 -19.98 -3.26 -0.69
N ILE A 176 -20.93 -4.03 -1.21
CA ILE A 176 -20.93 -4.47 -2.60
C ILE A 176 -22.23 -4.02 -3.26
N ILE A 177 -22.10 -3.20 -4.29
CA ILE A 177 -23.20 -2.68 -5.10
C ILE A 177 -23.25 -3.47 -6.40
N GLU A 178 -24.40 -4.07 -6.70
CA GLU A 178 -24.65 -4.69 -7.99
C GLU A 178 -25.12 -3.64 -9.00
N VAL A 179 -24.25 -3.23 -9.92
CA VAL A 179 -24.49 -2.07 -10.81
C VAL A 179 -25.79 -2.21 -11.62
N GLY A 180 -26.07 -3.41 -12.13
CA GLY A 180 -27.26 -3.65 -12.96
C GLY A 180 -28.60 -3.64 -12.21
N SER A 181 -28.63 -3.93 -10.91
CA SER A 181 -29.85 -3.97 -10.10
C SER A 181 -29.96 -2.83 -9.09
N GLY A 182 -28.84 -2.19 -8.76
CA GLY A 182 -28.70 -1.19 -7.71
C GLY A 182 -28.78 -1.76 -6.28
N VAL A 183 -28.73 -3.08 -6.11
CA VAL A 183 -28.77 -3.72 -4.78
C VAL A 183 -27.44 -3.52 -4.08
N VAL A 184 -27.49 -3.05 -2.84
CA VAL A 184 -26.34 -2.91 -1.94
C VAL A 184 -26.35 -4.03 -0.91
N SER A 185 -25.22 -4.71 -0.73
CA SER A 185 -24.97 -5.66 0.36
C SER A 185 -23.79 -5.17 1.19
N THR A 186 -24.02 -4.84 2.46
CA THR A 186 -22.95 -4.46 3.39
C THR A 186 -22.60 -5.65 4.28
N LEU A 187 -21.33 -6.03 4.29
CA LEU A 187 -20.80 -7.20 4.96
C LEU A 187 -19.99 -6.76 6.18
N GLY A 188 -20.36 -7.22 7.37
CA GLY A 188 -19.59 -7.06 8.59
C GLY A 188 -18.72 -8.27 8.91
N PHE A 189 -17.91 -8.14 9.95
CA PHE A 189 -16.91 -9.13 10.38
C PHE A 189 -17.33 -9.94 11.62
N GLU A 190 -18.60 -9.91 12.03
CA GLU A 190 -19.07 -10.52 13.28
C GLU A 190 -18.85 -12.04 13.33
N ALA A 191 -18.78 -12.70 12.17
CA ALA A 191 -18.47 -14.11 12.06
C ALA A 191 -17.03 -14.47 12.53
N PHE A 192 -16.14 -13.49 12.61
CA PHE A 192 -14.73 -13.65 12.99
C PHE A 192 -14.46 -13.31 14.46
N ASN A 193 -15.41 -12.75 15.20
CA ASN A 193 -15.27 -12.46 16.65
C ASN A 193 -14.82 -13.69 17.46
N ASN A 194 -15.21 -14.89 17.02
CA ASN A 194 -14.90 -16.15 17.70
C ASN A 194 -13.55 -16.75 17.28
N GLN A 195 -12.83 -16.10 16.36
CA GLN A 195 -11.59 -16.59 15.73
C GLN A 195 -10.35 -15.79 16.18
N LEU A 196 -10.52 -14.76 17.02
CA LEU A 196 -9.46 -13.82 17.41
C LEU A 196 -8.16 -14.53 17.81
N SER A 197 -8.22 -15.48 18.75
CA SER A 197 -7.02 -16.20 19.22
C SER A 197 -6.23 -16.88 18.09
N GLY A 198 -6.89 -17.39 17.05
CA GLY A 198 -6.19 -17.98 15.90
C GLY A 198 -5.67 -16.95 14.90
N LEU A 199 -6.30 -15.77 14.83
CA LEU A 199 -5.82 -14.65 14.02
C LEU A 199 -4.60 -13.98 14.66
N GLU A 200 -4.59 -13.82 15.99
CA GLU A 200 -3.47 -13.26 16.76
C GLU A 200 -2.20 -14.11 16.64
N GLU A 201 -2.32 -15.45 16.57
CA GLU A 201 -1.19 -16.34 16.27
C GLU A 201 -0.51 -16.01 14.93
N GLY A 202 -1.27 -15.44 13.98
CA GLY A 202 -0.77 -14.96 12.70
C GLY A 202 -0.32 -13.50 12.69
N GLY A 203 -0.40 -12.78 13.81
CA GLY A 203 -0.04 -11.36 13.91
C GLY A 203 -1.17 -10.38 13.60
N PHE A 204 -2.43 -10.83 13.62
CA PHE A 204 -3.59 -9.95 13.62
C PHE A 204 -3.71 -9.22 14.95
N ARG A 205 -4.25 -8.01 14.94
CA ARG A 205 -4.34 -7.15 16.11
C ARG A 205 -5.77 -6.68 16.34
N VAL A 206 -6.22 -6.78 17.60
CA VAL A 206 -7.43 -6.11 18.10
C VAL A 206 -7.05 -5.34 19.35
N PHE A 207 -7.14 -4.02 19.30
CA PHE A 207 -6.50 -3.18 20.31
C PHE A 207 -7.28 -1.94 20.74
N GLY A 208 -8.38 -1.63 20.05
CA GLY A 208 -9.34 -0.63 20.49
C GLY A 208 -9.94 -0.98 21.87
N PRO A 209 -10.27 0.02 22.70
CA PRO A 209 -10.82 -0.19 24.04
C PRO A 209 -12.09 -1.06 24.04
N GLU A 210 -11.99 -2.24 24.66
CA GLU A 210 -13.10 -3.23 24.77
C GLU A 210 -13.65 -3.71 23.42
N ALA A 211 -12.89 -3.56 22.33
CA ALA A 211 -13.34 -3.85 20.98
C ALA A 211 -13.49 -5.37 20.71
N THR A 212 -14.41 -5.69 19.80
CA THR A 212 -14.47 -7.02 19.16
C THR A 212 -13.75 -6.96 17.82
N VAL A 213 -13.40 -8.11 17.21
CA VAL A 213 -12.85 -8.15 15.84
C VAL A 213 -13.71 -7.31 14.88
N ALA A 214 -15.03 -7.44 14.93
CA ALA A 214 -15.90 -6.71 14.02
C ALA A 214 -15.95 -5.20 14.27
N GLN A 215 -15.70 -4.79 15.51
CA GLN A 215 -15.67 -3.38 15.88
C GLN A 215 -14.34 -2.75 15.50
N ASP A 216 -13.26 -3.47 15.75
CA ASP A 216 -11.89 -2.99 15.61
C ASP A 216 -11.35 -3.06 14.19
N VAL A 217 -12.04 -3.75 13.27
CA VAL A 217 -11.55 -3.88 11.90
C VAL A 217 -11.86 -2.63 11.11
N GLU A 218 -10.82 -2.05 10.50
CA GLU A 218 -10.89 -0.87 9.62
C GLU A 218 -10.49 -1.28 8.19
N PRO A 219 -11.46 -1.57 7.29
CA PRO A 219 -11.18 -1.89 5.90
C PRO A 219 -10.85 -0.64 5.08
N GLU A 220 -9.74 -0.66 4.36
CA GLU A 220 -9.19 0.54 3.71
C GLU A 220 -9.17 0.42 2.18
N TYR A 221 -8.40 -0.52 1.61
CA TYR A 221 -8.17 -0.59 0.17
C TYR A 221 -8.62 -1.91 -0.47
N VAL A 222 -9.07 -1.87 -1.73
CA VAL A 222 -9.65 -3.03 -2.44
C VAL A 222 -8.84 -3.46 -3.67
N ALA A 223 -8.54 -4.76 -3.77
CA ALA A 223 -8.10 -5.41 -5.01
C ALA A 223 -9.14 -6.41 -5.50
N ILE A 224 -9.37 -6.50 -6.82
CA ILE A 224 -10.34 -7.43 -7.41
C ILE A 224 -9.67 -8.32 -8.46
N SER A 225 -9.94 -9.62 -8.38
CA SER A 225 -9.50 -10.61 -9.38
C SER A 225 -10.03 -10.32 -10.79
N ASP A 226 -9.24 -10.68 -11.81
CA ASP A 226 -9.60 -10.48 -13.24
C ASP A 226 -10.98 -11.05 -13.60
N ASP A 227 -11.37 -12.18 -13.00
CA ASP A 227 -12.65 -12.84 -13.26
C ASP A 227 -13.84 -12.22 -12.49
N SER A 228 -13.57 -11.19 -11.69
CA SER A 228 -14.54 -10.41 -10.92
C SER A 228 -15.32 -11.23 -9.87
N LYS A 229 -14.76 -12.34 -9.38
CA LYS A 229 -15.43 -13.18 -8.37
C LYS A 229 -14.92 -12.98 -6.96
N THR A 230 -13.66 -12.60 -6.82
CA THR A 230 -13.02 -12.41 -5.51
C THR A 230 -12.45 -11.00 -5.42
N ALA A 231 -12.68 -10.37 -4.28
CA ALA A 231 -11.97 -9.18 -3.85
C ALA A 231 -11.13 -9.49 -2.61
N TRP A 232 -10.07 -8.72 -2.41
CA TRP A 232 -9.28 -8.67 -1.20
C TRP A 232 -9.30 -7.24 -0.68
N VAL A 233 -9.43 -7.08 0.63
CA VAL A 233 -9.53 -5.77 1.28
C VAL A 233 -8.49 -5.69 2.38
N THR A 234 -7.63 -4.67 2.41
CA THR A 234 -6.68 -4.44 3.50
C THR A 234 -7.42 -4.07 4.77
N LEU A 235 -6.88 -4.52 5.91
CA LEU A 235 -7.31 -4.20 7.27
C LEU A 235 -6.05 -3.66 7.96
N GLN A 236 -5.67 -2.43 7.62
CA GLN A 236 -4.33 -1.91 7.81
C GLN A 236 -3.90 -1.96 9.27
N GLU A 237 -4.62 -1.30 10.16
CA GLU A 237 -4.34 -1.19 11.59
C GLU A 237 -4.33 -2.57 12.27
N ASN A 238 -5.11 -3.51 11.73
CA ASN A 238 -5.20 -4.88 12.22
C ASN A 238 -4.12 -5.81 11.63
N ASN A 239 -3.26 -5.31 10.74
CA ASN A 239 -2.16 -6.03 10.10
C ASN A 239 -2.64 -7.28 9.34
N ALA A 240 -3.69 -7.15 8.52
CA ALA A 240 -4.25 -8.27 7.77
C ALA A 240 -4.96 -7.86 6.47
N MET A 241 -5.44 -8.86 5.72
CA MET A 241 -6.40 -8.66 4.65
C MET A 241 -7.60 -9.60 4.76
N ALA A 242 -8.76 -9.13 4.33
CA ALA A 242 -9.98 -9.90 4.19
C ALA A 242 -10.14 -10.43 2.75
N LYS A 243 -10.59 -11.67 2.59
CA LYS A 243 -11.00 -12.23 1.29
C LYS A 243 -12.52 -12.22 1.17
N VAL A 244 -13.03 -11.63 0.09
CA VAL A 244 -14.46 -11.43 -0.13
C VAL A 244 -14.91 -12.12 -1.42
N ASN A 245 -15.95 -12.93 -1.31
CA ASN A 245 -16.62 -13.53 -2.46
C ASN A 245 -17.74 -12.62 -2.97
N LEU A 246 -17.55 -12.11 -4.19
CA LEU A 246 -18.45 -11.14 -4.81
C LEU A 246 -19.73 -11.78 -5.35
N GLU A 247 -19.75 -13.09 -5.60
CA GLU A 247 -20.94 -13.81 -6.05
C GLU A 247 -21.85 -14.17 -4.87
N THR A 248 -21.28 -14.70 -3.79
CA THR A 248 -22.04 -15.09 -2.60
C THR A 248 -22.25 -13.97 -1.59
N LYS A 249 -21.62 -12.80 -1.80
CA LYS A 249 -21.65 -11.63 -0.90
C LYS A 249 -21.22 -12.03 0.52
N LYS A 250 -20.01 -12.57 0.64
CA LYS A 250 -19.52 -13.12 1.90
C LYS A 250 -18.04 -12.86 2.09
N ILE A 251 -17.66 -12.44 3.29
CA ILE A 251 -16.26 -12.45 3.73
C ILE A 251 -15.92 -13.90 4.08
N GLU A 252 -14.95 -14.48 3.39
CA GLU A 252 -14.59 -15.91 3.47
C GLU A 252 -13.48 -16.17 4.50
N ALA A 253 -12.53 -15.25 4.63
CA ALA A 253 -11.36 -15.40 5.49
C ALA A 253 -10.75 -14.02 5.83
N ILE A 254 -9.99 -14.00 6.93
CA ILE A 254 -9.01 -12.96 7.26
C ILE A 254 -7.63 -13.64 7.23
N TYR A 255 -6.66 -13.01 6.58
CA TYR A 255 -5.28 -13.46 6.48
C TYR A 255 -4.36 -12.45 7.19
N PRO A 256 -3.87 -12.77 8.39
CA PRO A 256 -2.88 -11.96 9.08
C PRO A 256 -1.54 -11.96 8.35
N PHE A 257 -0.81 -10.83 8.39
CA PHE A 257 0.46 -10.66 7.66
C PHE A 257 1.71 -11.10 8.44
N GLY A 258 1.59 -11.40 9.74
CA GLY A 258 2.73 -11.64 10.60
C GLY A 258 3.56 -10.39 10.82
N PHE A 259 4.84 -10.56 11.11
CA PHE A 259 5.75 -9.45 11.40
C PHE A 259 7.09 -9.61 10.70
N LYS A 260 7.70 -8.49 10.31
CA LYS A 260 9.03 -8.44 9.70
C LYS A 260 10.11 -8.40 10.76
N ASP A 261 11.10 -9.28 10.67
CA ASP A 261 12.25 -9.29 11.59
C ASP A 261 13.38 -8.38 11.08
N HIS A 262 13.67 -7.30 11.81
CA HIS A 262 14.73 -6.34 11.48
C HIS A 262 16.13 -6.78 11.97
N MET A 263 16.26 -7.95 12.58
CA MET A 263 17.56 -8.60 12.82
C MET A 263 18.12 -9.30 11.59
N LEU A 264 17.32 -9.47 10.53
CA LEU A 264 17.76 -10.01 9.25
C LEU A 264 18.47 -8.93 8.41
N THR A 265 19.55 -9.29 7.73
CA THR A 265 20.38 -8.34 6.96
C THR A 265 19.60 -7.68 5.83
N GLU A 266 18.72 -8.43 5.17
CA GLU A 266 17.79 -7.95 4.14
C GLU A 266 16.73 -6.96 4.66
N ASN A 267 16.55 -6.86 5.98
CA ASN A 267 15.55 -6.00 6.63
C ASN A 267 16.17 -4.90 7.49
N MET A 268 17.48 -4.64 7.37
CA MET A 268 18.12 -3.57 8.14
C MET A 268 17.49 -2.22 7.84
N ILE A 269 17.31 -1.40 8.87
CA ILE A 269 16.76 -0.06 8.74
C ILE A 269 17.71 0.97 9.35
N ASP A 270 17.58 2.20 8.89
CA ASP A 270 17.96 3.36 9.65
C ASP A 270 16.80 3.75 10.57
N ALA A 271 17.05 3.80 11.89
CA ALA A 271 16.00 3.87 12.91
C ALA A 271 16.03 5.17 13.74
N SER A 272 17.00 6.06 13.49
CA SER A 272 17.20 7.28 14.24
C SER A 272 17.33 8.46 13.30
N ASP A 273 16.66 9.56 13.62
CA ASP A 273 16.87 10.86 12.99
C ASP A 273 17.79 11.78 13.84
N LYS A 274 18.58 11.18 14.76
CA LYS A 274 19.38 11.90 15.78
C LYS A 274 20.82 11.44 15.89
N ASP A 275 21.26 10.44 15.13
CA ASP A 275 22.66 10.00 15.13
C ASP A 275 23.54 10.78 14.13
N GLY A 276 22.91 11.50 13.19
CA GLY A 276 23.57 12.34 12.20
C GLY A 276 24.21 11.56 11.06
N VAL A 277 23.82 10.29 10.86
CA VAL A 277 24.28 9.44 9.76
C VAL A 277 23.11 8.64 9.19
N THR A 278 23.10 8.43 7.87
CA THR A 278 22.14 7.51 7.26
C THR A 278 22.73 6.11 7.20
N GLU A 279 22.46 5.28 8.21
CA GLU A 279 23.12 3.98 8.40
C GLU A 279 22.14 2.82 8.64
N PHE A 280 22.19 1.81 7.78
CA PHE A 280 21.45 0.57 7.97
C PHE A 280 22.04 -0.28 9.09
N LYS A 281 21.23 -0.59 10.11
CA LYS A 281 21.59 -1.47 11.22
C LYS A 281 20.55 -2.57 11.40
N ASN A 282 20.99 -3.67 12.02
CA ASN A 282 20.08 -4.68 12.54
C ASN A 282 19.59 -4.25 13.91
N TRP A 283 18.29 -4.36 14.11
CA TRP A 283 17.64 -3.95 15.36
C TRP A 283 16.76 -5.08 15.89
N PRO A 284 16.75 -5.32 17.22
CA PRO A 284 15.95 -6.37 17.84
C PRO A 284 14.48 -5.95 17.97
N ILE A 285 13.87 -5.59 16.84
CA ILE A 285 12.50 -5.11 16.72
C ILE A 285 11.78 -5.86 15.59
N TYR A 286 10.46 -5.77 15.59
CA TYR A 286 9.61 -6.28 14.54
C TYR A 286 8.89 -5.14 13.82
N GLY A 287 8.81 -5.18 12.50
CA GLY A 287 8.00 -4.27 11.70
C GLY A 287 6.61 -4.87 11.46
N MET A 288 5.57 -4.07 11.66
CA MET A 288 4.21 -4.43 11.28
C MET A 288 3.98 -4.06 9.81
N TYR A 289 3.32 -4.91 9.03
CA TYR A 289 3.15 -4.63 7.60
C TYR A 289 2.17 -3.49 7.37
N LEU A 290 1.03 -3.50 8.07
CA LEU A 290 0.01 -2.44 8.07
C LEU A 290 -0.14 -1.79 6.68
N PRO A 291 -0.61 -2.55 5.67
CA PRO A 291 -0.58 -2.03 4.32
C PRO A 291 -1.83 -1.26 3.94
N ASP A 292 -1.61 -0.10 3.33
CA ASP A 292 -2.66 0.74 2.79
C ASP A 292 -3.07 0.16 1.43
N ALA A 293 -2.34 0.49 0.36
CA ALA A 293 -2.72 0.05 -0.98
C ALA A 293 -2.51 -1.46 -1.23
N ILE A 294 -3.46 -2.05 -1.97
CA ILE A 294 -3.37 -3.43 -2.49
C ILE A 294 -3.75 -3.51 -3.98
N LYS A 295 -3.00 -4.31 -4.75
CA LYS A 295 -3.33 -4.67 -6.14
C LYS A 295 -3.31 -6.16 -6.38
N TYR A 296 -4.19 -6.63 -7.27
CA TYR A 296 -4.19 -8.00 -7.77
C TYR A 296 -3.43 -8.09 -9.10
N ALA A 297 -2.59 -9.11 -9.25
CA ALA A 297 -1.91 -9.44 -10.48
C ALA A 297 -2.10 -10.91 -10.85
N ASN A 298 -2.28 -11.19 -12.14
CA ASN A 298 -2.20 -12.54 -12.68
C ASN A 298 -0.92 -12.70 -13.50
N ILE A 299 0.07 -13.38 -12.92
CA ILE A 299 1.34 -13.67 -13.60
C ILE A 299 1.34 -15.14 -14.03
N ASN A 300 1.33 -15.36 -15.34
CA ASN A 300 1.38 -16.69 -15.96
C ASN A 300 0.31 -17.68 -15.45
N GLY A 301 -0.90 -17.18 -15.15
CA GLY A 301 -2.03 -17.99 -14.68
C GLY A 301 -2.09 -18.16 -13.16
N THR A 302 -1.18 -17.53 -12.42
CA THR A 302 -1.17 -17.54 -10.94
C THR A 302 -1.52 -16.15 -10.42
N GLY A 303 -2.48 -16.09 -9.49
CA GLY A 303 -2.88 -14.85 -8.84
C GLY A 303 -1.93 -14.48 -7.69
N TYR A 304 -1.59 -13.20 -7.61
CA TYR A 304 -0.79 -12.59 -6.56
C TYR A 304 -1.46 -11.30 -6.09
N LEU A 305 -1.16 -10.92 -4.85
CA LEU A 305 -1.54 -9.65 -4.26
C LEU A 305 -0.28 -8.88 -3.92
N ILE A 306 -0.25 -7.58 -4.20
CA ILE A 306 0.89 -6.71 -3.91
C ILE A 306 0.39 -5.63 -2.96
N THR A 307 1.11 -5.41 -1.85
CA THR A 307 0.75 -4.41 -0.83
C THR A 307 1.86 -3.40 -0.62
N ALA A 308 1.50 -2.14 -0.37
CA ALA A 308 2.41 -1.09 0.10
C ALA A 308 2.33 -1.09 1.63
N ASN A 309 3.46 -1.25 2.31
CA ASN A 309 3.49 -1.48 3.75
C ASN A 309 3.85 -0.18 4.47
N GLU A 310 2.87 0.74 4.52
CA GLU A 310 3.03 2.13 4.96
C GLU A 310 3.22 2.21 6.47
N GLY A 311 2.17 1.96 7.26
CA GLY A 311 2.32 1.79 8.69
C GLY A 311 1.30 2.43 9.61
N ASP A 312 0.12 2.87 9.19
CA ASP A 312 -0.67 3.76 10.04
C ASP A 312 -1.07 3.22 11.42
N ALA A 313 -1.23 4.17 12.36
CA ALA A 313 -1.42 3.91 13.77
C ALA A 313 -2.66 4.64 14.29
N ARG A 314 -3.34 4.06 15.28
CA ARG A 314 -4.42 4.81 15.96
C ARG A 314 -3.87 5.77 16.99
N ASP A 315 -3.85 7.05 16.65
CA ASP A 315 -3.45 8.16 17.53
C ASP A 315 -4.55 9.24 17.59
N TYR A 316 -5.53 9.05 18.49
CA TYR A 316 -6.65 9.95 18.72
C TYR A 316 -6.59 10.60 20.12
N ASP A 317 -7.31 11.71 20.32
CA ASP A 317 -7.37 12.42 21.61
C ASP A 317 -7.83 11.51 22.77
N GLY A 318 -8.77 10.60 22.49
CA GLY A 318 -9.34 9.66 23.45
C GLY A 318 -8.57 8.34 23.63
N PHE A 319 -7.73 7.98 22.67
CA PHE A 319 -6.96 6.73 22.66
C PHE A 319 -5.77 6.87 21.71
N SER A 320 -4.58 6.55 22.20
CA SER A 320 -3.38 6.45 21.39
C SER A 320 -2.66 5.17 21.76
N GLU A 321 -2.31 4.38 20.74
CA GLU A 321 -1.41 3.25 20.93
C GLU A 321 0.06 3.63 20.71
N GLU A 322 0.32 4.81 20.16
CA GLU A 322 1.65 5.26 19.78
C GLU A 322 2.48 5.71 20.99
N THR A 323 3.73 5.27 21.02
CA THR A 323 4.75 5.78 21.93
C THR A 323 6.13 5.71 21.27
N ARG A 324 7.18 6.10 22.01
CA ARG A 324 8.57 5.95 21.57
C ARG A 324 9.25 4.86 22.36
N VAL A 325 10.22 4.19 21.74
CA VAL A 325 10.98 3.13 22.42
C VAL A 325 11.68 3.63 23.68
N GLU A 326 12.10 4.90 23.76
CA GLU A 326 12.70 5.47 24.98
C GLU A 326 11.74 5.54 26.18
N ASP A 327 10.43 5.50 25.94
CA ASP A 327 9.39 5.56 26.97
C ASP A 327 8.93 4.17 27.45
N LEU A 328 9.34 3.10 26.75
CA LEU A 328 9.04 1.72 27.15
C LEU A 328 9.87 1.29 28.38
N VAL A 329 9.28 0.43 29.19
CA VAL A 329 10.04 -0.38 30.16
C VAL A 329 10.38 -1.69 29.46
N LEU A 330 11.65 -1.89 29.11
CA LEU A 330 12.10 -3.11 28.42
C LEU A 330 12.50 -4.20 29.42
N ASP A 331 12.12 -5.44 29.16
CA ASP A 331 12.55 -6.59 29.97
C ASP A 331 14.08 -6.68 29.99
N ALA A 332 14.67 -6.72 31.19
CA ALA A 332 16.12 -6.68 31.36
C ALA A 332 16.82 -8.00 30.98
N THR A 333 16.07 -9.11 30.86
CA THR A 333 16.58 -10.42 30.44
C THR A 333 16.68 -10.49 28.91
N VAL A 334 15.67 -9.98 28.21
CA VAL A 334 15.59 -9.91 26.74
C VAL A 334 16.47 -8.78 26.20
N PHE A 335 16.45 -7.60 26.85
CA PHE A 335 17.19 -6.41 26.46
C PHE A 335 18.22 -5.98 27.53
N PRO A 336 19.31 -6.75 27.74
CA PRO A 336 20.31 -6.46 28.79
C PRO A 336 21.03 -5.12 28.63
N GLU A 337 21.02 -4.56 27.41
CA GLU A 337 21.61 -3.25 27.07
C GLU A 337 20.52 -2.21 26.73
N ALA A 338 19.35 -2.30 27.37
CA ALA A 338 18.19 -1.42 27.14
C ALA A 338 18.58 0.07 27.09
N ALA A 339 19.42 0.55 28.01
CA ALA A 339 19.84 1.95 28.03
C ALA A 339 20.59 2.40 26.76
N ASN A 340 21.34 1.50 26.11
CA ASN A 340 21.97 1.79 24.83
C ASN A 340 20.94 1.72 23.69
N LEU A 341 20.09 0.68 23.67
CA LEU A 341 19.03 0.55 22.65
C LEU A 341 18.10 1.76 22.65
N GLN A 342 17.70 2.23 23.82
CA GLN A 342 16.80 3.38 24.03
C GLN A 342 17.49 4.74 23.91
N ALA A 343 18.78 4.80 23.56
CA ALA A 343 19.42 6.07 23.24
C ALA A 343 18.79 6.69 21.99
N LYS A 344 18.74 8.04 21.93
CA LYS A 344 18.11 8.76 20.81
C LYS A 344 18.80 8.50 19.49
N GLU A 345 20.10 8.29 19.53
CA GLU A 345 20.96 7.92 18.40
C GLU A 345 20.78 6.45 17.95
N ASN A 346 19.93 5.68 18.66
CA ASN A 346 19.58 4.30 18.33
C ASN A 346 18.04 4.21 18.17
N LEU A 347 17.37 3.32 18.91
CA LEU A 347 15.92 3.13 18.79
C LEU A 347 15.12 4.13 19.60
N GLY A 348 15.72 4.91 20.50
CA GLY A 348 14.97 5.68 21.50
C GLY A 348 13.84 6.53 20.93
N ARG A 349 14.05 7.11 19.75
CA ARG A 349 13.02 7.88 19.06
C ARG A 349 12.05 7.07 18.21
N LEU A 350 12.42 5.86 17.80
CA LEU A 350 11.58 5.03 16.95
C LEU A 350 10.17 4.92 17.53
N LYS A 351 9.16 5.21 16.72
CA LYS A 351 7.77 5.01 17.09
C LYS A 351 7.42 3.53 17.19
N THR A 352 6.64 3.19 18.21
CA THR A 352 6.23 1.83 18.55
C THR A 352 4.83 1.83 19.14
N THR A 353 4.19 0.68 19.12
CA THR A 353 2.90 0.45 19.77
C THR A 353 3.06 0.10 21.26
N THR A 354 2.05 0.46 22.06
CA THR A 354 1.87 0.05 23.47
C THR A 354 0.89 -1.11 23.64
N THR A 355 0.23 -1.54 22.56
CA THR A 355 -0.85 -2.55 22.63
C THR A 355 -0.33 -3.97 22.49
N MET A 356 0.97 -4.12 22.21
CA MET A 356 1.67 -5.39 22.06
C MET A 356 3.09 -5.29 22.63
N GLY A 357 3.68 -6.44 22.97
CA GLY A 357 5.11 -6.52 23.32
C GLY A 357 5.39 -7.04 24.73
N ASP A 358 4.43 -6.91 25.64
CA ASP A 358 4.41 -7.55 26.97
C ASP A 358 3.83 -8.97 26.84
N ILE A 359 4.70 -9.99 26.78
CA ILE A 359 4.30 -11.36 26.46
C ILE A 359 3.83 -12.12 27.70
N ASP A 360 4.33 -11.78 28.89
CA ASP A 360 3.99 -12.46 30.14
C ASP A 360 3.08 -11.66 31.09
N GLY A 361 2.77 -10.42 30.74
CA GLY A 361 1.79 -9.55 31.39
C GLY A 361 2.30 -8.88 32.66
N ASP A 362 3.62 -8.72 32.81
CA ASP A 362 4.23 -8.13 34.01
C ASP A 362 4.45 -6.61 33.92
N GLY A 363 4.18 -6.02 32.75
CA GLY A 363 4.23 -4.60 32.46
C GLY A 363 5.56 -4.10 31.89
N ASP A 364 6.53 -4.98 31.66
CA ASP A 364 7.67 -4.71 30.78
C ASP A 364 7.51 -5.37 29.40
N TYR A 365 8.33 -4.94 28.44
CA TYR A 365 8.21 -5.32 27.04
C TYR A 365 9.32 -6.30 26.66
N ASP A 366 8.93 -7.49 26.21
CA ASP A 366 9.80 -8.52 25.63
C ASP A 366 10.05 -8.31 24.13
N LYS A 367 9.17 -7.57 23.46
CA LYS A 367 9.25 -7.27 22.03
C LYS A 367 8.87 -5.83 21.76
N ILE A 368 9.50 -5.27 20.73
CA ILE A 368 9.23 -3.92 20.22
C ILE A 368 8.66 -4.06 18.81
N PHE A 369 7.54 -3.39 18.54
CA PHE A 369 6.85 -3.43 17.26
C PHE A 369 6.77 -2.03 16.66
N ALA A 370 7.53 -1.81 15.59
CA ALA A 370 7.54 -0.57 14.83
C ALA A 370 6.41 -0.55 13.80
N TYR A 371 5.90 0.65 13.54
CA TYR A 371 4.93 0.94 12.50
C TYR A 371 5.59 0.90 11.11
N GLY A 372 4.89 0.28 10.16
CA GLY A 372 5.34 0.12 8.79
C GLY A 372 6.46 -0.91 8.62
N ALA A 373 6.37 -1.70 7.56
CA ALA A 373 7.44 -2.62 7.18
C ALA A 373 8.42 -2.00 6.17
N ARG A 374 8.21 -0.73 5.79
CA ARG A 374 9.09 0.11 4.94
C ARG A 374 9.40 -0.51 3.58
N SER A 375 8.42 -1.22 3.03
CA SER A 375 8.59 -2.14 1.89
C SER A 375 7.31 -2.28 1.09
N PHE A 376 7.39 -2.98 -0.03
CA PHE A 376 6.21 -3.61 -0.61
C PHE A 376 6.32 -5.14 -0.47
N SER A 377 5.17 -5.80 -0.35
CA SER A 377 5.09 -7.26 -0.23
C SER A 377 4.29 -7.87 -1.37
N VAL A 378 4.59 -9.12 -1.68
CA VAL A 378 3.85 -9.96 -2.62
C VAL A 378 3.32 -11.16 -1.85
N TRP A 379 2.02 -11.39 -1.95
CA TRP A 379 1.30 -12.45 -1.27
C TRP A 379 0.65 -13.38 -2.28
N SER A 380 0.46 -14.63 -1.87
CA SER A 380 -0.49 -15.51 -2.53
C SER A 380 -1.92 -15.03 -2.26
N THR A 381 -2.87 -15.44 -3.10
CA THR A 381 -4.31 -15.17 -2.89
C THR A 381 -4.91 -15.79 -1.61
N THR A 382 -4.11 -16.56 -0.86
CA THR A 382 -4.46 -17.23 0.40
C THR A 382 -3.64 -16.74 1.60
N GLY A 383 -2.90 -15.63 1.47
CA GLY A 383 -2.23 -14.99 2.61
C GLY A 383 -0.77 -15.39 2.85
N ASP A 384 -0.21 -16.34 2.10
CA ASP A 384 1.20 -16.70 2.25
C ASP A 384 2.11 -15.63 1.62
N LEU A 385 3.13 -15.17 2.35
CA LEU A 385 4.17 -14.26 1.85
C LEU A 385 5.01 -14.96 0.77
N VAL A 386 5.08 -14.35 -0.41
CA VAL A 386 5.82 -14.85 -1.58
C VAL A 386 7.14 -14.11 -1.75
N TYR A 387 7.13 -12.80 -1.55
CA TYR A 387 8.29 -11.91 -1.62
C TYR A 387 8.03 -10.68 -0.75
N ASP A 388 9.09 -10.12 -0.19
CA ASP A 388 9.08 -8.81 0.46
C ASP A 388 10.31 -8.05 -0.04
N SER A 389 10.17 -6.74 -0.29
CA SER A 389 11.28 -5.94 -0.82
C SER A 389 12.41 -5.69 0.19
N GLY A 390 12.25 -6.12 1.43
CA GLY A 390 13.18 -5.87 2.52
C GLY A 390 13.51 -4.38 2.62
N ASN A 391 14.79 -4.09 2.72
CA ASN A 391 15.35 -2.74 2.74
C ASN A 391 15.74 -2.20 1.35
N THR A 392 15.33 -2.85 0.25
CA THR A 392 15.78 -2.42 -1.08
C THR A 392 15.30 -1.01 -1.42
N ILE A 393 14.09 -0.60 -0.98
CA ILE A 393 13.59 0.75 -1.20
C ILE A 393 14.56 1.78 -0.62
N ALA A 394 14.86 1.65 0.67
CA ALA A 394 15.76 2.56 1.37
C ALA A 394 17.17 2.55 0.77
N GLN A 395 17.69 1.38 0.39
CA GLN A 395 18.99 1.27 -0.31
C GLN A 395 18.98 2.03 -1.63
N ARG A 396 17.94 1.87 -2.47
CA ARG A 396 17.85 2.56 -3.76
C ARG A 396 17.78 4.07 -3.59
N VAL A 397 17.00 4.55 -2.62
CA VAL A 397 16.91 5.99 -2.32
C VAL A 397 18.25 6.51 -1.83
N LEU A 398 18.91 5.82 -0.88
CA LEU A 398 20.21 6.25 -0.38
C LEU A 398 21.29 6.29 -1.48
N ASP A 399 21.28 5.30 -2.38
CA ASP A 399 22.27 5.19 -3.46
C ASP A 399 22.08 6.24 -4.56
N GLN A 400 20.82 6.55 -4.92
CA GLN A 400 20.50 7.35 -6.12
C GLN A 400 20.03 8.77 -5.80
N THR A 401 19.28 8.92 -4.72
CA THR A 401 18.64 10.18 -4.29
C THR A 401 18.82 10.42 -2.79
N PRO A 402 20.07 10.41 -2.25
CA PRO A 402 20.32 10.51 -0.80
C PRO A 402 19.79 11.80 -0.16
N GLY A 403 19.56 12.85 -0.96
CA GLY A 403 18.92 14.08 -0.51
C GLY A 403 17.42 13.97 -0.21
N SER A 404 16.83 12.79 -0.43
CA SER A 404 15.43 12.48 -0.14
C SER A 404 15.29 11.25 0.77
N PHE A 405 16.41 10.74 1.32
CA PHE A 405 16.39 9.55 2.16
C PHE A 405 15.59 9.79 3.45
N ASN A 406 14.54 8.98 3.65
CA ASN A 406 13.57 9.08 4.76
C ASN A 406 13.20 10.54 5.05
N ALA A 407 12.89 11.30 4.01
CA ALA A 407 12.72 12.74 4.15
C ALA A 407 11.37 13.07 4.78
N ASP A 408 11.36 14.07 5.67
CA ASP A 408 10.13 14.67 6.19
C ASP A 408 10.09 16.14 5.76
N GLN A 409 9.13 16.52 4.92
CA GLN A 409 9.01 17.89 4.38
C GLN A 409 10.32 18.42 3.76
N GLY A 410 11.12 17.52 3.17
CA GLY A 410 12.42 17.83 2.57
C GLY A 410 13.61 17.85 3.54
N GLU A 411 13.40 17.60 4.84
CA GLU A 411 14.48 17.31 5.78
C GLU A 411 14.91 15.85 5.66
N VAL A 412 16.12 15.64 5.12
CA VAL A 412 16.75 14.30 5.03
C VAL A 412 16.78 13.66 6.40
N ASP A 413 16.49 12.36 6.46
CA ASP A 413 16.54 11.52 7.66
C ASP A 413 15.41 11.78 8.68
N GLY A 414 14.50 12.73 8.40
CA GLY A 414 13.43 13.13 9.31
C GLY A 414 12.40 12.05 9.67
N ARG A 415 12.27 11.01 8.83
CA ARG A 415 11.38 9.84 9.02
C ARG A 415 12.12 8.57 9.45
N SER A 416 13.43 8.60 9.70
CA SER A 416 14.14 7.36 10.09
C SER A 416 13.60 6.77 11.40
N ASP A 417 13.15 7.60 12.34
CA ASP A 417 12.47 7.18 13.57
C ASP A 417 10.97 6.87 13.40
N ASP A 418 10.42 6.92 12.19
CA ASP A 418 8.98 6.81 11.98
C ASP A 418 8.65 6.38 10.54
N LYS A 419 8.26 5.11 10.33
CA LYS A 419 7.89 4.47 9.04
C LYS A 419 8.90 4.60 7.85
N GLY A 420 9.96 5.41 7.94
CA GLY A 420 11.05 5.50 6.97
C GLY A 420 10.65 6.14 5.65
N ALA A 421 10.59 5.35 4.57
CA ALA A 421 10.32 5.85 3.22
C ALA A 421 8.83 5.76 2.82
N GLU A 422 7.99 5.17 3.68
CA GLU A 422 6.52 5.09 3.55
C GLU A 422 5.98 4.75 2.17
N PRO A 423 6.10 3.48 1.75
CA PRO A 423 5.39 3.00 0.58
C PRO A 423 3.88 3.01 0.84
N GLU A 424 3.16 3.86 0.13
CA GLU A 424 1.73 4.14 0.32
C GLU A 424 0.92 3.63 -0.87
N ALA A 425 1.25 4.13 -2.06
CA ALA A 425 0.52 3.78 -3.27
C ALA A 425 1.15 2.59 -4.02
N ILE A 426 0.30 1.75 -4.63
CA ILE A 426 0.73 0.73 -5.59
C ILE A 426 -0.11 0.75 -6.86
N GLU A 427 0.55 0.64 -8.00
CA GLU A 427 -0.11 0.45 -9.29
C GLU A 427 0.65 -0.52 -10.21
N LEU A 428 -0.09 -1.17 -11.10
CA LEU A 428 0.46 -2.11 -12.08
C LEU A 428 0.18 -1.64 -13.50
N LEU A 429 1.14 -1.91 -14.39
CA LEU A 429 0.95 -1.68 -15.83
C LEU A 429 1.56 -2.78 -16.66
N LYS A 430 0.80 -3.32 -17.62
CA LYS A 430 1.35 -4.25 -18.60
C LYS A 430 1.92 -3.51 -19.81
N VAL A 431 3.22 -3.65 -20.05
CA VAL A 431 3.94 -3.10 -21.21
C VAL A 431 4.53 -4.24 -22.03
N GLY A 432 3.85 -4.60 -23.12
CA GLY A 432 4.20 -5.78 -23.91
C GLY A 432 4.11 -7.07 -23.08
N ASP A 433 5.22 -7.77 -22.93
CA ASP A 433 5.32 -8.99 -22.12
C ASP A 433 5.70 -8.71 -20.66
N LYS A 434 6.06 -7.46 -20.32
CA LYS A 434 6.44 -7.07 -18.98
C LYS A 434 5.25 -6.57 -18.17
N THR A 435 5.23 -6.88 -16.89
CA THR A 435 4.36 -6.22 -15.91
C THR A 435 5.22 -5.27 -15.10
N LEU A 436 4.91 -3.99 -15.10
CA LEU A 436 5.54 -2.97 -14.26
C LEU A 436 4.79 -2.83 -12.96
N LEU A 437 5.53 -2.57 -11.90
CA LEU A 437 5.04 -2.19 -10.58
C LEU A 437 5.53 -0.79 -10.26
N PHE A 438 4.61 0.10 -9.90
CA PHE A 438 4.87 1.42 -9.38
C PHE A 438 4.59 1.41 -7.88
N VAL A 439 5.52 1.94 -7.09
CA VAL A 439 5.40 2.07 -5.63
C VAL A 439 5.59 3.54 -5.29
N GLY A 440 4.50 4.21 -4.89
CA GLY A 440 4.54 5.59 -4.40
C GLY A 440 5.10 5.62 -2.99
N LEU A 441 6.01 6.55 -2.75
CA LEU A 441 6.63 6.82 -1.45
C LEU A 441 6.17 8.20 -1.00
N GLU A 442 5.21 8.23 -0.08
CA GLU A 442 4.49 9.44 0.32
C GLU A 442 5.49 10.47 0.89
N ARG A 443 6.09 10.21 2.06
CA ARG A 443 7.01 11.20 2.67
C ARG A 443 8.30 11.44 1.88
N ASN A 444 8.83 10.42 1.20
CA ASN A 444 9.99 10.60 0.32
C ASN A 444 9.69 11.35 -0.99
N SER A 445 8.42 11.60 -1.32
CA SER A 445 7.99 12.33 -2.52
C SER A 445 8.49 11.72 -3.84
N GLN A 446 8.44 10.38 -3.93
CA GLN A 446 9.04 9.60 -5.02
C GLN A 446 8.12 8.47 -5.49
N VAL A 447 8.30 8.01 -6.72
CA VAL A 447 7.68 6.75 -7.20
C VAL A 447 8.78 5.82 -7.72
N LEU A 448 8.89 4.63 -7.16
CA LEU A 448 9.82 3.60 -7.61
C LEU A 448 9.15 2.71 -8.66
N VAL A 449 9.90 2.35 -9.70
CA VAL A 449 9.41 1.51 -10.79
C VAL A 449 10.21 0.22 -10.86
N TYR A 450 9.51 -0.89 -10.91
CA TYR A 450 10.07 -2.24 -10.99
C TYR A 450 9.50 -3.00 -12.18
N ASP A 451 10.30 -3.90 -12.76
CA ASP A 451 9.80 -5.02 -13.56
C ASP A 451 9.32 -6.13 -12.60
N PHE A 452 8.01 -6.32 -12.57
CA PHE A 452 7.29 -7.30 -11.76
C PHE A 452 6.90 -8.55 -12.55
N SER A 453 7.53 -8.81 -13.70
CA SER A 453 7.25 -10.03 -14.49
C SER A 453 7.63 -11.31 -13.74
N ASN A 454 8.51 -11.21 -12.75
CA ASN A 454 8.84 -12.27 -11.81
C ASN A 454 8.45 -11.88 -10.37
N PRO A 455 7.32 -12.38 -9.84
CA PRO A 455 6.78 -11.94 -8.55
C PRO A 455 7.61 -12.37 -7.34
N VAL A 456 8.61 -13.25 -7.50
CA VAL A 456 9.54 -13.66 -6.44
C VAL A 456 10.90 -12.94 -6.50
N ALA A 457 11.12 -12.13 -7.54
CA ALA A 457 12.31 -11.30 -7.66
C ALA A 457 12.02 -10.11 -8.61
N PRO A 458 11.24 -9.12 -8.17
CA PRO A 458 11.03 -7.90 -8.93
C PRO A 458 12.36 -7.16 -9.17
N GLU A 459 12.56 -6.64 -10.38
CA GLU A 459 13.79 -5.96 -10.76
C GLU A 459 13.60 -4.45 -10.77
N PHE A 460 14.41 -3.71 -10.01
CA PHE A 460 14.34 -2.25 -9.97
C PHE A 460 14.74 -1.63 -11.32
N LEU A 461 13.97 -0.63 -11.78
CA LEU A 461 14.21 0.07 -13.05
C LEU A 461 14.61 1.53 -12.88
N GLN A 462 13.85 2.31 -12.10
CA GLN A 462 14.06 3.76 -11.94
C GLN A 462 13.35 4.32 -10.70
N ILE A 463 13.84 5.47 -10.22
CA ILE A 463 13.12 6.37 -9.30
C ILE A 463 12.59 7.54 -10.14
N LEU A 464 11.31 7.86 -9.97
CA LEU A 464 10.68 9.06 -10.49
C LEU A 464 10.56 10.07 -9.36
N GLU A 465 11.09 11.26 -9.59
CA GLU A 465 11.00 12.38 -8.67
C GLU A 465 10.93 13.68 -9.45
N ARG A 466 10.27 14.68 -8.86
CA ARG A 466 10.19 16.02 -9.44
C ARG A 466 10.17 17.05 -8.34
N ALA A 467 11.01 18.08 -8.47
CA ALA A 467 11.01 19.19 -7.54
C ALA A 467 9.63 19.90 -7.53
N GLY A 468 9.05 20.00 -6.33
CA GLY A 468 7.75 20.62 -6.08
C GLY A 468 6.57 19.66 -6.06
N ASP A 469 6.80 18.37 -6.32
CA ASP A 469 5.84 17.31 -6.04
C ASP A 469 6.12 16.80 -4.61
N HIS A 470 5.09 16.67 -3.79
CA HIS A 470 5.18 16.27 -2.38
C HIS A 470 4.04 15.34 -2.01
N ALA A 471 4.37 14.23 -1.32
CA ALA A 471 3.41 13.24 -0.85
C ALA A 471 2.54 12.61 -1.97
N PRO A 472 3.13 11.76 -2.83
CA PRO A 472 2.38 11.02 -3.84
C PRO A 472 1.41 10.03 -3.17
N GLU A 473 0.13 10.31 -3.35
CA GLU A 473 -1.00 9.62 -2.73
C GLU A 473 -1.67 8.66 -3.72
N GLY A 474 -2.07 9.20 -4.88
CA GLY A 474 -2.63 8.39 -5.96
C GLY A 474 -1.60 8.10 -7.04
N VAL A 475 -1.45 6.83 -7.40
CA VAL A 475 -0.67 6.40 -8.57
C VAL A 475 -1.59 5.66 -9.53
N LEU A 476 -1.74 6.19 -10.76
CA LEU A 476 -2.61 5.65 -11.80
C LEU A 476 -1.83 5.42 -13.09
N ALA A 477 -1.81 4.18 -13.58
CA ALA A 477 -1.22 3.83 -14.85
C ALA A 477 -2.29 3.79 -15.96
N ILE A 478 -1.99 4.42 -17.09
CA ILE A 478 -2.85 4.42 -18.28
C ILE A 478 -2.06 3.73 -19.40
N ALA A 479 -2.51 2.54 -19.80
CA ALA A 479 -1.88 1.79 -20.87
C ALA A 479 -1.93 2.54 -22.20
N ALA A 480 -0.91 2.33 -23.05
CA ALA A 480 -0.83 2.95 -24.38
C ALA A 480 -2.12 2.79 -25.20
N ALA A 481 -2.77 1.63 -25.13
CA ALA A 481 -4.01 1.35 -25.86
C ALA A 481 -5.22 2.18 -25.41
N ASP A 482 -5.21 2.66 -24.16
CA ASP A 482 -6.25 3.50 -23.56
C ASP A 482 -5.86 4.98 -23.56
N SER A 483 -4.56 5.27 -23.69
CA SER A 483 -4.02 6.62 -23.70
C SER A 483 -4.46 7.42 -24.94
N PRO A 484 -4.50 8.75 -24.83
CA PRO A 484 -4.87 9.65 -25.92
C PRO A 484 -3.81 9.73 -27.05
N ASN A 485 -2.57 9.29 -26.80
CA ASN A 485 -1.41 9.47 -27.68
C ASN A 485 -0.64 8.17 -27.98
N ASP A 486 -1.25 7.01 -27.72
CA ASP A 486 -0.68 5.67 -27.93
C ASP A 486 0.63 5.43 -27.13
N ARG A 487 0.75 6.02 -25.94
CA ARG A 487 1.90 5.88 -25.03
C ARG A 487 1.45 5.54 -23.63
N ASP A 488 2.23 4.71 -22.94
CA ASP A 488 1.97 4.42 -21.53
C ASP A 488 2.18 5.69 -20.70
N LEU A 489 1.22 6.01 -19.85
CA LEU A 489 1.27 7.16 -18.95
C LEU A 489 1.21 6.69 -17.50
N LEU A 490 1.88 7.43 -16.64
CA LEU A 490 1.74 7.33 -15.19
C LEU A 490 1.28 8.68 -14.68
N VAL A 491 0.13 8.72 -14.02
CA VAL A 491 -0.41 9.91 -13.35
C VAL A 491 -0.14 9.74 -11.86
N VAL A 492 0.49 10.73 -11.25
CA VAL A 492 0.80 10.78 -9.82
C VAL A 492 0.11 12.01 -9.25
N THR A 493 -0.82 11.82 -8.32
CA THR A 493 -1.45 12.89 -7.55
C THR A 493 -0.70 13.05 -6.24
N ASN A 494 -0.38 14.29 -5.89
CA ASN A 494 0.52 14.62 -4.80
C ASN A 494 -0.24 15.48 -3.80
N GLU A 495 -0.57 14.92 -2.64
CA GLU A 495 -1.53 15.49 -1.68
C GLU A 495 -1.05 16.84 -1.12
N ASP A 496 0.12 16.89 -0.50
CA ASP A 496 0.68 18.09 0.14
C ASP A 496 0.91 19.25 -0.85
N SER A 497 1.34 18.92 -2.06
CA SER A 497 1.67 19.92 -3.08
C SER A 497 0.47 20.36 -3.93
N GLY A 498 -0.63 19.59 -3.92
CA GLY A 498 -1.77 19.81 -4.80
C GLY A 498 -1.42 19.71 -6.29
N THR A 499 -0.43 18.89 -6.63
CA THR A 499 0.06 18.73 -8.00
C THR A 499 -0.29 17.37 -8.58
N ILE A 500 -0.60 17.34 -9.87
CA ILE A 500 -0.83 16.12 -10.62
C ILE A 500 0.26 16.04 -11.68
N THR A 501 1.21 15.12 -11.52
CA THR A 501 2.31 14.94 -12.46
C THR A 501 2.05 13.75 -13.37
N ILE A 502 2.23 13.96 -14.67
CA ILE A 502 2.10 12.92 -15.69
C ILE A 502 3.49 12.59 -16.21
N TYR A 503 3.87 11.33 -16.12
CA TYR A 503 5.03 10.76 -16.78
C TYR A 503 4.61 9.91 -17.99
N GLN A 504 5.51 9.74 -18.93
CA GLN A 504 5.29 8.95 -20.14
C GLN A 504 6.48 8.04 -20.42
N ASN A 505 6.19 6.81 -20.85
CA ASN A 505 7.17 5.83 -21.32
C ASN A 505 7.59 6.01 -22.79
#